data_AF-A0A2I1FCK5-F1
#
_entry.id   AF-A0A2I1FCK5-F1
#
_cell.length_a   1.000
_cell.length_b   1.000
_cell.length_c   1.000
_cell.angle_alpha   90.00
_cell.angle_beta   90.00
_cell.angle_gamma   90.00
#
_symmetry.space_group_name_H-M   'P 1'
#
loop_
_entity.id
_entity.type
_entity.pdbx_description
1 polymer ?
#
loop_
_entity_poly.entity_id
_entity_poly.type
_entity_poly.pdbx_seq_one_letter_code
_entity_poly.pdbx_strand_id
1 'polypeptide(L)'
;MKFVDSFSYLPSNESIYCFDLGGNVVLRIKTIFSPNAQIYFTDTNNPPNNIAIPPGIVVRDTTKNLILPQACFQPLGYYLILWYYSYEITYNNQVVVVLSNQEQQSVQLADGLVHFLD
;
A
#
# COMPACT_ATOMS: atom_id res chain seq x y z
N MET A 1 7.51 4.53 13.83
CA MET A 1 7.67 4.18 12.40
C MET A 1 8.63 5.17 11.74
N LYS A 2 9.36 4.77 10.68
CA LYS A 2 10.30 5.61 9.93
C LYS A 2 9.82 5.71 8.47
N PHE A 3 9.89 6.90 7.86
CA PHE A 3 9.64 7.05 6.43
C PHE A 3 10.71 6.32 5.61
N VAL A 4 10.27 5.54 4.61
CA VAL A 4 11.16 4.74 3.76
C VAL A 4 11.04 5.11 2.29
N ASP A 5 9.83 5.33 1.79
CA ASP A 5 9.56 5.68 0.39
C ASP A 5 8.11 6.16 0.22
N SER A 6 7.78 6.66 -0.98
CA SER A 6 6.44 7.04 -1.41
C SER A 6 5.90 6.08 -2.48
N PHE A 7 4.68 5.57 -2.25
CA PHE A 7 3.96 4.70 -3.19
C PHE A 7 3.08 5.51 -4.14
N SER A 8 3.16 5.26 -5.45
CA SER A 8 2.30 5.90 -6.46
C SER A 8 1.27 4.93 -7.05
N TYR A 9 0.01 5.36 -7.04
CA TYR A 9 -1.16 4.64 -7.60
C TYR A 9 -1.34 4.89 -9.11
N LEU A 10 -0.42 5.59 -9.77
CA LEU A 10 -0.51 5.85 -11.20
C LEU A 10 -0.31 4.56 -12.01
N PRO A 11 -1.12 4.30 -13.06
CA PRO A 11 -1.00 3.08 -13.87
C PRO A 11 0.35 2.94 -14.59
N SER A 12 1.03 4.06 -14.86
CA SER A 12 2.37 4.09 -15.45
C SER A 12 3.46 3.64 -14.47
N ASN A 13 3.14 3.47 -13.18
CA ASN A 13 4.07 2.94 -12.21
C ASN A 13 4.01 1.40 -12.22
N GLU A 14 4.98 0.78 -12.87
CA GLU A 14 5.14 -0.68 -12.88
C GLU A 14 5.85 -1.21 -11.62
N SER A 15 6.27 -0.33 -10.70
CA SER A 15 7.03 -0.71 -9.51
C SER A 15 6.17 -1.50 -8.53
N ILE A 16 6.71 -2.61 -8.04
CA ILE A 16 6.14 -3.41 -6.95
C ILE A 16 6.93 -3.13 -5.69
N TYR A 17 6.28 -2.56 -4.69
CA TYR A 17 6.92 -2.20 -3.44
C TYR A 17 6.93 -3.42 -2.53
N CYS A 18 8.10 -3.75 -1.97
CA CYS A 18 8.31 -4.96 -1.20
C CYS A 18 8.83 -4.60 0.20
N PHE A 19 8.23 -5.19 1.23
CA PHE A 19 8.62 -5.01 2.62
C PHE A 19 8.81 -6.39 3.25
N ASP A 20 10.03 -6.69 3.69
CA ASP A 20 10.34 -7.92 4.41
C ASP A 20 9.78 -7.84 5.83
N LEU A 21 8.89 -8.77 6.17
CA LEU A 21 8.26 -8.88 7.49
C LEU A 21 8.98 -9.92 8.39
N GLY A 22 10.03 -10.57 7.89
CA GLY A 22 10.72 -11.69 8.52
C GLY A 22 10.00 -13.03 8.32
N GLY A 23 10.65 -14.13 8.71
CA GLY A 23 10.06 -15.47 8.64
C GLY A 23 9.70 -15.91 7.21
N ASN A 24 10.45 -15.43 6.21
CA ASN A 24 10.21 -15.63 4.78
C ASN A 24 8.92 -14.98 4.24
N VAL A 25 8.35 -13.98 4.93
CA VAL A 25 7.16 -13.28 4.48
C VAL A 25 7.52 -11.91 3.93
N VAL A 26 7.16 -11.65 2.67
CA VAL A 26 7.28 -10.33 2.04
C VAL A 26 5.89 -9.77 1.76
N LEU A 27 5.61 -8.59 2.29
CA LEU A 27 4.45 -7.80 1.90
C LEU A 27 4.74 -7.07 0.59
N ARG A 28 3.82 -7.15 -0.36
CA ARG A 28 3.92 -6.47 -1.65
C ARG A 28 2.76 -5.54 -1.90
N ILE A 29 3.05 -4.39 -2.46
CA ILE A 29 2.06 -3.42 -2.91
C ILE A 29 2.22 -3.23 -4.41
N LYS A 30 1.13 -3.42 -5.16
CA LYS A 30 1.09 -3.26 -6.61
C LYS A 30 -0.13 -2.47 -7.01
N THR A 31 0.06 -1.44 -7.84
CA THR A 31 -1.03 -0.75 -8.53
C THR A 31 -1.68 -1.68 -9.53
N ILE A 32 -3.02 -1.79 -9.50
CA ILE A 32 -3.78 -2.58 -10.48
C ILE A 32 -4.28 -1.63 -11.57
N PHE A 33 -5.00 -0.59 -11.17
CA PHE A 33 -5.49 0.51 -12.00
C PHE A 33 -5.86 1.65 -11.04
N SER A 34 -5.57 2.91 -11.37
CA SER A 34 -6.00 4.02 -10.51
C SER A 34 -7.54 4.03 -10.36
N PRO A 35 -8.11 4.15 -9.15
CA PRO A 35 -7.49 4.52 -7.87
C PRO A 35 -6.98 3.36 -6.99
N ASN A 36 -6.97 2.14 -7.51
CA ASN A 36 -6.80 0.88 -6.78
C ASN A 36 -5.38 0.29 -6.86
N ALA A 37 -4.89 -0.14 -5.70
CA ALA A 37 -3.76 -1.03 -5.56
C ALA A 37 -4.15 -2.24 -4.71
N GLN A 38 -3.31 -3.27 -4.73
CA GLN A 38 -3.46 -4.44 -3.86
C GLN A 38 -2.26 -4.59 -2.94
N ILE A 39 -2.55 -5.03 -1.72
CA ILE A 39 -1.58 -5.62 -0.80
C ILE A 39 -1.70 -7.13 -0.91
N TYR A 40 -0.60 -7.81 -1.23
CA TYR A 40 -0.52 -9.26 -1.31
C TYR A 40 0.82 -9.76 -0.74
N PHE A 41 0.96 -11.06 -0.54
CA PHE A 41 2.11 -11.63 0.18
C PHE A 41 2.84 -12.66 -0.66
N THR A 42 4.16 -12.69 -0.53
CA THR A 42 5.01 -13.70 -1.16
C THR A 42 6.03 -14.28 -0.18
N ASP A 43 6.54 -15.46 -0.53
CA ASP A 43 7.72 -16.03 0.10
C ASP A 43 9.01 -15.34 -0.42
N THR A 44 10.04 -15.22 0.42
CA THR A 44 11.40 -14.76 0.04
C THR A 44 12.18 -15.76 -0.81
N ASN A 45 11.73 -17.01 -0.92
CA ASN A 45 12.34 -18.03 -1.78
C ASN A 45 12.39 -17.57 -3.25
N ASN A 46 13.46 -17.91 -3.99
CA ASN A 46 13.66 -17.45 -5.37
C ASN A 46 13.28 -18.55 -6.39
N PRO A 47 12.37 -18.32 -7.36
CA PRO A 47 11.58 -17.10 -7.56
C PRO A 47 10.50 -16.94 -6.48
N PRO A 48 10.16 -15.69 -6.11
CA PRO A 48 9.18 -15.42 -5.06
C PRO A 48 7.80 -15.88 -5.48
N ASN A 49 7.21 -16.73 -4.65
CA ASN A 49 5.89 -17.30 -4.89
C ASN A 49 4.86 -16.54 -4.07
N ASN A 50 3.71 -16.24 -4.67
CA ASN A 50 2.57 -15.73 -3.93
C ASN A 50 2.16 -16.77 -2.86
N ILE A 51 1.92 -16.32 -1.64
CA ILE A 51 1.49 -17.15 -0.51
C ILE A 51 0.12 -16.68 -0.01
N ALA A 52 -0.57 -17.55 0.71
CA ALA A 52 -1.77 -17.16 1.45
C ALA A 52 -1.42 -16.05 2.44
N ILE A 53 -2.36 -15.12 2.67
CA ILE A 53 -2.23 -14.08 3.70
C ILE A 53 -1.86 -14.76 5.03
N PRO A 54 -0.67 -14.47 5.59
CA PRO A 54 -0.23 -15.10 6.83
C PRO A 54 -1.20 -14.85 7.98
N PRO A 55 -1.43 -15.83 8.87
CA PRO A 55 -2.21 -15.63 10.08
C PRO A 55 -1.65 -14.44 10.89
N GLY A 56 -2.55 -13.63 11.46
CA GLY A 56 -2.15 -12.45 12.25
C GLY A 56 -1.89 -11.18 11.43
N ILE A 57 -2.00 -11.23 10.10
CA ILE A 57 -2.07 -10.03 9.27
C ILE A 57 -3.45 -9.40 9.36
N VAL A 58 -3.49 -8.10 9.67
CA VAL A 58 -4.70 -7.28 9.60
C VAL A 58 -4.35 -5.96 8.93
N VAL A 59 -5.13 -5.59 7.90
CA VAL A 59 -5.06 -4.27 7.26
C VAL A 59 -6.24 -3.44 7.72
N ARG A 60 -5.95 -2.27 8.29
CA ARG A 60 -6.95 -1.29 8.74
C ARG A 60 -6.84 -0.04 7.87
N ASP A 61 -7.96 0.39 7.32
CA ASP A 61 -8.15 1.77 6.84
C ASP A 61 -8.26 2.68 8.06
N THR A 62 -7.24 3.48 8.31
CA THR A 62 -7.19 4.39 9.46
C THR A 62 -7.99 5.66 9.22
N THR A 63 -8.26 6.02 7.96
CA THR A 63 -9.12 7.17 7.63
C THR A 63 -10.57 6.89 8.01
N LYS A 64 -11.05 5.66 7.78
CA LYS A 64 -12.42 5.22 8.12
C LYS A 64 -12.54 4.45 9.42
N ASN A 65 -11.41 4.13 10.06
CA ASN A 65 -11.34 3.24 11.21
C ASN A 65 -12.03 1.88 10.95
N LEU A 66 -11.71 1.27 9.81
CA LEU A 66 -12.33 0.02 9.34
C LEU A 66 -11.26 -1.05 9.09
N ILE A 67 -11.50 -2.28 9.55
CA ILE A 67 -10.67 -3.44 9.14
C ILE A 67 -11.11 -3.86 7.74
N LEU A 68 -10.17 -3.89 6.79
CA LEU A 68 -10.46 -4.26 5.42
C LEU A 68 -10.78 -5.77 5.32
N PRO A 69 -11.82 -6.16 4.57
CA PRO A 69 -12.03 -7.56 4.24
C PRO A 69 -10.95 -8.05 3.28
N GLN A 70 -10.60 -9.33 3.38
CA GLN A 70 -9.76 -9.98 2.38
C GLN A 70 -10.56 -10.17 1.09
N ALA A 71 -10.05 -9.64 -0.02
CA ALA A 71 -10.56 -9.94 -1.34
C ALA A 71 -10.01 -11.31 -1.78
N CYS A 72 -10.91 -12.22 -2.15
CA CYS A 72 -10.54 -13.61 -2.43
C CYS A 72 -10.63 -13.90 -3.93
N PHE A 73 -9.47 -14.06 -4.58
CA PHE A 73 -9.33 -14.98 -5.71
C PHE A 73 -8.48 -16.15 -5.19
N GLN A 74 -9.04 -17.37 -5.24
CA GLN A 74 -8.43 -18.56 -4.64
C GLN A 74 -7.00 -18.79 -5.20
N PRO A 75 -6.03 -19.29 -4.42
CA PRO A 75 -6.04 -19.59 -2.97
C PRO A 75 -5.28 -18.58 -2.07
N LEU A 76 -4.84 -17.43 -2.59
CA LEU A 76 -3.79 -16.62 -1.93
C LEU A 76 -4.32 -15.34 -1.26
N GLY A 77 -5.39 -14.75 -1.81
CA GLY A 77 -6.03 -13.55 -1.27
C GLY A 77 -5.20 -12.27 -1.40
N TYR A 78 -5.86 -11.12 -1.28
CA TYR A 78 -5.23 -9.80 -1.23
C TYR A 78 -6.14 -8.80 -0.49
N TYR A 79 -5.62 -7.62 -0.16
CA TYR A 79 -6.43 -6.49 0.29
C TYR A 79 -6.45 -5.40 -0.79
N LEU A 80 -7.64 -4.91 -1.12
CA LEU A 80 -7.80 -3.78 -2.04
C LEU A 80 -7.63 -2.48 -1.26
N ILE A 81 -6.73 -1.62 -1.72
CA ILE A 81 -6.47 -0.30 -1.14
C ILE A 81 -6.65 0.80 -2.20
N LEU A 82 -7.11 1.95 -1.74
CA LEU A 82 -7.41 3.15 -2.51
C LEU A 82 -6.47 4.30 -2.15
N TRP A 83 -6.10 5.14 -3.11
CA TRP A 83 -5.10 6.20 -2.93
C TRP A 83 -5.45 7.26 -1.88
N TYR A 84 -6.74 7.49 -1.65
CA TYR A 84 -7.21 8.60 -0.82
C TYR A 84 -7.41 8.25 0.65
N TYR A 85 -7.16 6.99 1.06
CA TYR A 85 -7.15 6.61 2.48
C TYR A 85 -5.74 6.29 2.97
N SER A 86 -5.58 6.33 4.29
CA SER A 86 -4.39 5.84 4.97
C SER A 86 -4.63 4.44 5.55
N TYR A 87 -3.58 3.64 5.64
CA TYR A 87 -3.65 2.26 6.11
C TYR A 87 -2.58 1.93 7.13
N GLU A 88 -2.96 1.11 8.11
CA GLU A 88 -2.06 0.42 9.02
C GLU A 88 -2.13 -1.08 8.74
N ILE A 89 -0.96 -1.68 8.54
CA ILE A 89 -0.81 -3.12 8.43
C ILE A 89 -0.18 -3.59 9.73
N THR A 90 -0.89 -4.49 10.42
CA THR A 90 -0.38 -5.16 11.61
C THR A 90 -0.05 -6.61 11.31
N TYR A 91 1.00 -7.11 11.96
CA TYR A 91 1.34 -8.52 11.97
C TYR A 91 1.51 -8.96 13.43
N ASN A 92 0.73 -9.95 13.87
CA ASN A 92 0.71 -10.41 15.27
C ASN A 92 0.50 -9.24 16.26
N ASN A 93 -0.50 -8.39 15.97
CA ASN A 93 -0.88 -7.23 16.77
C ASN A 93 0.18 -6.11 16.87
N GLN A 94 1.24 -6.16 16.07
CA GLN A 94 2.23 -5.08 15.97
C GLN A 94 2.12 -4.37 14.63
N VAL A 95 2.15 -3.04 14.62
CA VAL A 95 2.15 -2.25 13.37
C VAL A 95 3.50 -2.44 12.68
N VAL A 96 3.48 -3.00 11.48
CA VAL A 96 4.69 -3.31 10.68
C VAL A 96 4.86 -2.40 9.47
N VAL A 97 3.76 -1.92 8.89
CA VAL A 97 3.78 -0.99 7.76
C VAL A 97 2.66 0.04 7.94
N VAL A 98 2.96 1.30 7.62
CA VAL A 98 2.00 2.39 7.56
C VAL A 98 2.06 3.01 6.17
N LEU A 99 0.89 3.11 5.53
CA LEU A 99 0.70 3.84 4.28
C LEU A 99 -0.10 5.10 4.62
N SER A 100 0.58 6.23 4.76
CA SER A 100 -0.08 7.51 5.01
C SER A 100 -0.34 8.23 3.70
N ASN A 101 -1.60 8.56 3.43
CA ASN A 101 -1.94 9.52 2.39
C ASN A 101 -1.43 10.90 2.83
N GLN A 102 -0.62 11.54 1.99
CA GLN A 102 -0.03 12.85 2.29
C GLN A 102 -0.91 14.02 1.86
N GLU A 103 -2.07 13.78 1.22
CA GLU A 103 -3.05 14.80 0.78
C GLU A 103 -2.41 16.05 0.15
N GLN A 104 -1.33 15.90 -0.63
CA GLN A 104 -0.70 17.04 -1.31
C GLN A 104 -1.13 17.15 -2.76
N GLN A 105 -1.60 18.34 -3.12
CA GLN A 105 -1.83 18.76 -4.50
C GLN A 105 -0.71 19.71 -4.92
N SER A 106 -0.18 19.53 -6.13
CA SER A 106 0.71 20.51 -6.74
C SER A 106 -0.10 21.51 -7.55
N VAL A 107 0.17 22.80 -7.38
CA VAL A 107 -0.33 23.86 -8.26
C VAL A 107 0.77 24.17 -9.27
N GLN A 108 0.43 24.12 -10.56
CA GLN A 108 1.32 24.53 -11.64
C GLN A 108 0.75 25.78 -12.29
N LEU A 109 1.62 26.75 -12.56
CA LEU A 109 1.29 27.98 -13.26
C LEU A 109 1.90 27.94 -14.65
N ALA A 110 1.15 28.43 -15.65
CA ALA A 110 1.72 28.69 -16.96
C ALA A 110 2.78 29.81 -16.86
N ASP A 111 3.73 29.80 -17.79
CA ASP A 111 4.79 30.81 -17.85
C ASP A 111 4.19 32.24 -17.82
N GLY A 112 4.75 33.09 -16.95
CA GLY A 112 4.34 34.48 -16.78
C GLY A 112 3.23 34.73 -15.75
N LEU A 113 2.67 33.68 -15.12
CA LEU A 113 1.71 33.84 -14.02
C LEU A 113 2.40 33.84 -12.65
N VAL A 114 1.80 34.53 -11.67
CA VAL A 114 2.36 34.69 -10.32
C VAL A 114 1.41 34.09 -9.28
N HIS A 115 1.95 33.25 -8.41
CA HIS A 115 1.26 32.76 -7.22
C HIS A 115 1.42 33.78 -6.08
N PHE A 116 0.34 34.13 -5.40
CA PHE A 116 0.37 34.90 -4.17
C PHE A 116 -0.60 34.29 -3.15
N LEU A 117 -0.32 34.51 -1.87
CA LEU A 117 -1.18 34.15 -0.75
C LEU A 117 -1.62 35.46 -0.09
N ASP A 118 -2.90 35.58 0.27
CA ASP A 118 -3.40 36.66 1.13
C ASP A 118 -3.15 36.35 2.62
#